data_AF-A0A7W5Y5B8-F1
#
_entry.id   AF-A0A7W5Y5B8-F1
#
_cell.length_a   1.000
_cell.length_b   1.000
_cell.length_c   1.000
_cell.angle_alpha   90.00
_cell.angle_beta   90.00
_cell.angle_gamma   90.00
#
_symmetry.space_group_name_H-M   'P 1'
#
loop_
_entity.id
_entity.type
_entity.pdbx_description
1 polymer ?
#
loop_
_entity_poly.entity_id
_entity_poly.type
_entity_poly.pdbx_seq_one_letter_code
_entity_poly.pdbx_strand_id
1 'polypeptide(L)'
;MATKFGLVSHYGGGPGVTDSSAGNVKAAVEGSLKRLGTDHIDLYYQHRVDPNTPMEETIGALAELVAEGKVRHIGLSEAGPETIRRAHTVHPLAALQTEYFLWTRDVEAERAP
;
A
#
# COMPACT_ATOMS: atom_id res chain seq x y z
N MET A 1 -8.35 -10.83 5.73
CA MET A 1 -8.10 -10.80 4.28
C MET A 1 -7.20 -9.63 3.92
N ALA A 2 -6.15 -9.88 3.14
CA ALA A 2 -5.22 -8.85 2.69
C ALA A 2 -5.22 -8.73 1.17
N THR A 3 -5.14 -7.49 0.66
CA THR A 3 -5.03 -7.22 -0.78
C THR A 3 -4.25 -5.93 -1.00
N LYS A 4 -4.05 -5.53 -2.27
CA LYS A 4 -3.13 -4.45 -2.64
C LYS A 4 -3.71 -3.54 -3.72
N PHE A 5 -3.18 -2.33 -3.83
CA PHE A 5 -3.46 -1.37 -4.90
C PHE A 5 -2.19 -0.77 -5.48
N GLY A 6 -2.34 0.12 -6.45
CA GLY A 6 -1.26 0.98 -6.94
C GLY A 6 -0.75 0.57 -8.33
N LEU A 7 -0.91 -0.69 -8.74
CA LEU A 7 -0.62 -1.10 -10.12
C LEU A 7 -1.84 -0.89 -11.00
N VAL A 8 -1.73 0.02 -11.96
CA VAL A 8 -2.83 0.37 -12.88
C VAL A 8 -2.69 -0.45 -14.16
N SER A 9 -3.09 -1.72 -14.11
CA SER A 9 -3.15 -2.57 -15.31
C SER A 9 -4.51 -2.51 -16.04
N HIS A 10 -5.52 -1.90 -15.42
CA HIS A 10 -6.93 -2.03 -15.81
C HIS A 10 -7.57 -0.73 -16.30
N TYR A 11 -6.83 0.38 -16.33
CA TYR A 11 -7.31 1.69 -16.82
C TYR A 11 -6.29 2.37 -17.74
N GLY A 12 -5.88 1.68 -18.80
CA GLY A 12 -4.95 2.23 -19.82
C GLY A 12 -3.47 2.29 -19.43
N GLY A 13 -3.11 1.90 -18.20
CA GLY A 13 -1.72 1.69 -17.80
C GLY A 13 -1.19 0.33 -18.27
N GLY A 14 0.08 0.31 -18.67
CA GLY A 14 0.80 -0.91 -19.03
C GLY A 14 1.36 -1.65 -17.80
N PRO A 15 2.01 -2.81 -18.01
CA PRO A 15 2.72 -3.51 -16.95
C PRO A 15 3.69 -2.57 -16.21
N GLY A 16 3.61 -2.54 -14.88
CA GLY A 16 4.50 -1.73 -14.04
C GLY A 16 4.11 -0.26 -13.87
N VAL A 17 3.03 0.22 -14.48
CA VAL A 17 2.54 1.59 -14.24
C VAL A 17 1.95 1.69 -12.83
N THR A 18 2.48 2.63 -12.06
CA THR A 18 2.04 2.93 -10.70
C THR A 18 1.22 4.21 -10.63
N ASP A 19 0.19 4.21 -9.79
CA ASP A 19 -0.56 5.41 -9.40
C ASP A 19 -0.96 5.26 -7.94
N SER A 20 -0.43 6.11 -7.07
CA SER A 20 -0.78 6.11 -5.65
C SER A 20 -1.54 7.37 -5.21
N SER A 21 -2.07 8.12 -6.18
CA SER A 21 -2.90 9.30 -5.93
C SER A 21 -4.11 8.95 -5.06
N ALA A 22 -4.57 9.91 -4.25
CA ALA A 22 -5.74 9.71 -3.40
C ALA A 22 -6.99 9.26 -4.19
N GLY A 23 -7.15 9.75 -5.43
CA GLY A 23 -8.22 9.36 -6.33
C GLY A 23 -8.15 7.87 -6.69
N ASN A 24 -6.97 7.37 -7.07
CA ASN A 24 -6.80 5.96 -7.41
C ASN A 24 -6.93 5.04 -6.18
N VAL A 25 -6.44 5.46 -5.01
CA VAL A 25 -6.62 4.72 -3.74
C VAL A 25 -8.11 4.45 -3.48
N LYS A 26 -8.95 5.49 -3.59
CA LYS A 26 -10.41 5.38 -3.40
C LYS A 26 -11.08 4.51 -4.47
N ALA A 27 -10.70 4.66 -5.73
CA ALA A 27 -11.23 3.81 -6.79
C ALA A 27 -10.85 2.33 -6.60
N ALA A 28 -9.61 2.06 -6.20
CA ALA A 28 -9.08 0.71 -6.04
C ALA A 28 -9.71 -0.03 -4.85
N VAL A 29 -9.98 0.65 -3.72
CA VAL A 29 -10.61 0.03 -2.55
C VAL A 29 -12.03 -0.39 -2.88
N GLU A 30 -12.82 0.47 -3.52
CA GLU A 30 -14.20 0.17 -3.93
C GLU A 30 -14.26 -1.02 -4.89
N GLY A 31 -13.36 -1.03 -5.88
CA GLY A 31 -13.22 -2.16 -6.78
C GLY A 31 -12.85 -3.46 -6.05
N SER A 32 -12.00 -3.38 -5.03
CA SER A 32 -11.56 -4.54 -4.25
C SER A 32 -12.69 -5.08 -3.38
N LEU A 33 -13.39 -4.22 -2.64
CA LEU A 33 -14.55 -4.58 -1.82
C LEU A 33 -15.63 -5.27 -2.66
N LYS A 34 -15.96 -4.70 -3.82
CA LYS A 34 -16.92 -5.29 -4.76
C LYS A 34 -16.50 -6.69 -5.24
N ARG A 35 -15.24 -6.87 -5.65
CA ARG A 35 -14.73 -8.16 -6.14
C ARG A 35 -14.65 -9.22 -5.05
N LEU A 36 -14.36 -8.80 -3.83
CA LEU A 36 -14.21 -9.69 -2.69
C LEU A 36 -15.54 -9.97 -1.97
N GLY A 37 -16.61 -9.21 -2.28
CA GLY A 37 -17.93 -9.41 -1.70
C GLY A 37 -17.98 -9.08 -0.20
N THR A 38 -17.24 -8.06 0.23
CA THR A 38 -17.11 -7.64 1.63
C THR A 38 -17.23 -6.12 1.75
N ASP A 39 -17.52 -5.62 2.95
CA ASP A 39 -17.55 -4.21 3.31
C ASP A 39 -16.22 -3.68 3.89
N HIS A 40 -15.30 -4.58 4.26
CA HIS A 40 -13.99 -4.22 4.81
C HIS A 40 -12.85 -5.10 4.30
N ILE A 41 -11.64 -4.52 4.33
CA ILE A 41 -10.36 -5.19 4.09
C ILE A 41 -9.54 -5.12 5.38
N ASP A 42 -9.07 -6.26 5.90
CA ASP A 42 -8.29 -6.26 7.14
C ASP A 42 -6.92 -5.60 6.97
N LEU A 43 -6.25 -5.81 5.83
CA LEU A 43 -4.93 -5.24 5.56
C LEU A 43 -4.80 -4.84 4.09
N TYR A 44 -4.57 -3.55 3.85
CA TYR A 44 -4.47 -3.00 2.50
C TYR A 44 -3.07 -2.44 2.22
N TYR A 45 -2.43 -2.95 1.18
CA TYR A 45 -1.06 -2.59 0.82
C TYR A 45 -0.98 -1.65 -0.37
N GLN A 46 -0.10 -0.65 -0.29
CA GLN A 46 0.49 -0.07 -1.51
C GLN A 46 1.43 -1.13 -2.12
N HIS A 47 1.14 -1.60 -3.33
CA HIS A 47 1.86 -2.74 -3.93
C HIS A 47 3.26 -2.36 -4.40
N ARG A 48 3.43 -1.15 -4.94
CA ARG A 48 4.71 -0.57 -5.33
C ARG A 48 4.66 0.92 -5.00
N VAL A 49 5.76 1.45 -4.48
CA VAL A 49 5.88 2.88 -4.22
C VAL A 49 5.82 3.63 -5.54
N ASP A 50 4.87 4.55 -5.67
CA ASP A 50 4.77 5.47 -6.79
C ASP A 50 5.68 6.68 -6.55
N PRO A 51 6.71 6.92 -7.38
CA PRO A 51 7.60 8.06 -7.20
C PRO A 51 6.94 9.42 -7.50
N ASN A 52 5.81 9.43 -8.19
CA ASN A 52 5.14 10.67 -8.61
C ASN A 52 4.11 11.17 -7.59
N THR A 53 3.72 10.34 -6.62
CA THR A 53 2.78 10.71 -5.57
C THR A 53 3.51 10.82 -4.22
N PRO A 54 3.39 11.95 -3.49
CA PRO A 54 3.95 12.06 -2.15
C PRO A 54 3.42 10.97 -1.22
N MET A 55 4.30 10.34 -0.45
CA MET A 55 3.94 9.24 0.46
C MET A 55 2.86 9.66 1.46
N GLU A 56 2.94 10.88 1.97
CA GLU A 56 1.98 11.45 2.92
C GLU A 56 0.58 11.60 2.33
N GLU A 57 0.48 11.89 1.02
CA GLU A 57 -0.82 11.93 0.32
C GLU A 57 -1.43 10.53 0.27
N THR A 58 -0.66 9.53 -0.15
CA THR A 58 -1.13 8.14 -0.25
C THR A 58 -1.55 7.60 1.12
N ILE A 59 -0.74 7.79 2.16
CA ILE A 59 -1.08 7.31 3.51
C ILE A 59 -2.24 8.11 4.11
N GLY A 60 -2.34 9.41 3.84
CA GLY A 60 -3.49 10.23 4.24
C GLY A 60 -4.79 9.68 3.67
N ALA A 61 -4.82 9.36 2.37
CA ALA A 61 -5.98 8.74 1.73
C ALA A 61 -6.32 7.37 2.33
N LEU A 62 -5.32 6.55 2.67
CA LEU A 62 -5.54 5.27 3.34
C LEU A 62 -6.06 5.45 4.78
N ALA A 63 -5.59 6.47 5.50
CA ALA A 63 -6.06 6.79 6.84
C ALA A 63 -7.54 7.23 6.84
N GLU A 64 -7.99 7.97 5.82
CA GLU A 64 -9.42 8.26 5.62
C GLU A 64 -10.23 6.96 5.47
N LEU A 65 -9.75 6.00 4.66
CA LEU A 65 -10.41 4.71 4.49
C LEU A 65 -10.43 3.86 5.76
N VAL A 66 -9.43 4.03 6.64
CA VAL A 66 -9.43 3.43 7.97
C VAL A 66 -10.49 4.07 8.86
N ALA A 67 -10.60 5.40 8.84
CA ALA A 67 -11.65 6.12 9.58
C ALA A 67 -13.06 5.77 9.09
N GLU A 68 -13.22 5.51 7.79
CA GLU A 68 -14.47 5.01 7.18
C GLU A 68 -14.79 3.54 7.53
N GLY A 69 -13.83 2.78 8.09
CA GLY A 69 -13.99 1.36 8.42
C GLY A 69 -13.85 0.41 7.24
N LYS A 70 -13.56 0.91 6.03
CA LYS A 70 -13.35 0.10 4.81
C LYS A 70 -12.02 -0.65 4.83
N VAL A 71 -11.03 -0.13 5.55
CA VAL A 71 -9.71 -0.75 5.75
C VAL A 71 -9.43 -0.80 7.25
N ARG A 72 -8.88 -1.89 7.79
CA ARG A 72 -8.51 -1.95 9.21
C ARG A 72 -7.06 -1.58 9.45
N HIS A 73 -6.17 -2.02 8.56
CA HIS A 73 -4.73 -1.82 8.68
C HIS A 73 -4.08 -1.47 7.35
N ILE A 74 -3.00 -0.68 7.43
CA ILE A 74 -2.22 -0.24 6.29
C ILE A 74 -0.90 -1.02 6.25
N GLY A 75 -0.51 -1.47 5.07
CA GLY A 75 0.79 -2.06 4.82
C GLY A 75 1.50 -1.42 3.62
N LEU A 76 2.81 -1.63 3.54
CA LEU A 76 3.62 -1.26 2.38
C LEU A 76 4.27 -2.50 1.77
N SER A 77 4.52 -2.47 0.46
CA SER A 77 5.29 -3.49 -0.23
C SER A 77 6.48 -2.88 -0.95
N GLU A 78 7.66 -3.48 -0.77
CA GLU A 78 8.93 -3.04 -1.39
C GLU A 78 9.27 -1.57 -1.14
N ALA A 79 8.92 -1.05 0.04
CA ALA A 79 9.28 0.30 0.46
C ALA A 79 10.68 0.35 1.08
N GLY A 80 11.40 1.43 0.81
CA GLY A 80 12.68 1.72 1.48
C GLY A 80 12.49 2.18 2.94
N PRO A 81 13.54 2.11 3.78
CA PRO A 81 13.44 2.49 5.20
C PRO A 81 12.96 3.92 5.44
N GLU A 82 13.41 4.88 4.62
CA GLU A 82 12.97 6.28 4.73
C GLU A 82 11.47 6.43 4.42
N THR A 83 11.01 5.80 3.33
CA THR A 83 9.59 5.79 2.95
C THR A 83 8.73 5.19 4.05
N ILE A 84 9.17 4.07 4.65
CA ILE A 84 8.47 3.43 5.78
C ILE A 84 8.34 4.39 6.95
N ARG A 85 9.44 5.05 7.35
CA ARG A 85 9.42 6.01 8.47
C ARG A 85 8.46 7.17 8.19
N ARG A 86 8.57 7.80 7.02
CA ARG A 86 7.68 8.91 6.61
C ARG A 86 6.21 8.50 6.64
N ALA A 87 5.88 7.37 6.01
CA ALA A 87 4.54 6.81 6.02
C ALA A 87 4.02 6.56 7.44
N HIS A 88 4.84 5.95 8.31
CA HIS A 88 4.46 5.63 9.68
C HIS A 88 4.20 6.86 10.55
N THR A 89 4.78 8.03 10.21
CA THR A 89 4.46 9.29 10.91
C THR A 89 3.07 9.82 10.61
N VAL A 90 2.51 9.50 9.43
CA VAL A 90 1.16 9.91 9.04
C VAL A 90 0.10 8.98 9.61
N HIS A 91 0.31 7.66 9.49
CA HIS A 91 -0.55 6.65 10.09
C HIS A 91 0.27 5.38 10.42
N PRO A 92 0.02 4.73 11.57
CA PRO A 92 0.69 3.48 11.91
C PRO A 92 0.56 2.42 10.81
N LEU A 93 1.70 1.89 10.37
CA LEU A 93 1.80 0.77 9.44
C LEU A 93 1.81 -0.54 10.22
N ALA A 94 0.98 -1.50 9.82
CA ALA A 94 0.87 -2.81 10.47
C ALA A 94 1.83 -3.86 9.88
N ALA A 95 2.25 -3.70 8.62
CA ALA A 95 3.08 -4.69 7.95
C ALA A 95 3.92 -4.09 6.81
N LEU A 96 5.09 -4.72 6.59
CA LEU A 96 5.91 -4.56 5.40
C LEU A 96 5.98 -5.90 4.68
N GLN A 97 5.67 -5.92 3.38
CA GLN A 97 5.93 -7.06 2.51
C GLN A 97 7.19 -6.79 1.68
N THR A 98 8.17 -7.68 1.79
CA THR A 98 9.43 -7.58 1.04
C THR A 98 9.97 -8.96 0.70
N GLU A 99 10.81 -9.04 -0.33
CA GLU A 99 11.52 -10.25 -0.69
C GLU A 99 12.54 -10.65 0.39
N TYR A 100 12.41 -11.89 0.88
CA TYR A 100 13.33 -12.45 1.86
C TYR A 100 13.39 -13.98 1.75
N PHE A 101 14.57 -14.49 1.46
CA PHE A 101 14.87 -15.93 1.41
C PHE A 101 16.38 -16.15 1.51
N LEU A 102 16.84 -17.41 1.50
CA LEU A 102 18.25 -17.75 1.75
C LEU A 102 19.28 -16.98 0.88
N TRP A 103 18.89 -16.58 -0.33
CA TRP A 103 19.77 -15.87 -1.26
C TRP A 103 19.54 -14.36 -1.32
N THR A 104 18.46 -13.85 -0.72
CA THR A 104 18.14 -12.41 -0.67
C THR A 104 17.87 -12.03 0.78
N ARG A 105 18.89 -11.46 1.43
CA ARG A 105 18.90 -11.16 2.87
C ARG A 105 19.23 -9.70 3.18
N ASP A 106 19.32 -8.83 2.18
CA ASP A 106 19.69 -7.41 2.33
C ASP A 106 18.78 -6.67 3.33
N VAL A 107 17.52 -7.10 3.42
CA VAL A 107 16.50 -6.57 4.34
C VAL A 107 16.88 -6.70 5.82
N GLU A 108 17.74 -7.65 6.19
CA GLU A 108 18.22 -7.81 7.57
C GLU A 108 19.04 -6.61 8.04
N ALA A 109 19.85 -6.04 7.14
CA ALA A 109 20.68 -4.89 7.46
C ALA A 109 19.90 -3.56 7.35
N GLU A 110 18.94 -3.48 6.43
CA GLU A 110 18.33 -2.22 6.04
C GLU A 110 16.96 -1.94 6.68
N ARG A 111 16.14 -2.97 6.88
CA ARG A 111 14.69 -2.84 7.19
C ARG A 111 14.26 -3.49 8.50
N ALA A 112 14.92 -4.58 8.90
CA ALA A 112 14.61 -5.31 10.13
C ALA A 112 15.08 -4.68 11.47
N PRO A 113 16.13 -3.82 11.54
CA PRO A 113 16.59 -3.25 12.80
C PRO A 113 15.65 -2.20 13.42
#